data_AF-A0A962H4H5-F1
#
_entry.id   AF-A0A962H4H5-F1
#
_cell.length_a   1.000
_cell.length_b   1.000
_cell.length_c   1.000
_cell.angle_alpha   90.00
_cell.angle_beta   90.00
_cell.angle_gamma   90.00
#
_symmetry.space_group_name_H-M   'P 1'
#
loop_
_entity.id
_entity.type
_entity.pdbx_description
1 polymer ?
#
loop_
_entity_poly.entity_id
_entity_poly.type
_entity_poly.pdbx_seq_one_letter_code
_entity_poly.pdbx_strand_id
1 'polypeptide(L)'
;MGARREVHREIAWRNRLRGWLRSHAYSLFSALGRILHRPLDQGLTIAVLAVALALPALGLVAVQNGAQLLAGAARPADLLLFLVEGASQELAADFADRLRGDPRVLAVEARSPEQALEEFRSLSGFADALAV
;
A
#
# COMPACT_ATOMS: atom_id res chain seq x y z
N MET A 1 -41.73 -1.07 -50.57
CA MET A 1 -42.63 -0.84 -49.42
C MET A 1 -42.00 -1.31 -48.09
N GLY A 2 -40.74 -0.96 -47.81
CA GLY A 2 -39.96 -1.47 -46.67
C GLY A 2 -39.33 -0.41 -45.74
N ALA A 3 -39.08 0.81 -46.24
CA ALA A 3 -38.33 1.84 -45.49
C ALA A 3 -39.09 2.49 -44.32
N ARG A 4 -40.43 2.38 -44.23
CA ARG A 4 -41.21 2.93 -43.09
C ARG A 4 -41.15 2.10 -41.81
N ARG A 5 -40.75 0.82 -41.87
CA ARG A 5 -40.76 -0.08 -40.71
C ARG A 5 -39.52 0.05 -39.82
N GLU A 6 -38.40 0.53 -40.36
CA GLU A 6 -37.13 0.63 -39.62
C GLU A 6 -37.08 1.87 -38.71
N VAL A 7 -37.56 3.02 -39.19
CA VAL A 7 -37.57 4.28 -38.43
C VAL A 7 -38.45 4.20 -37.17
N HIS A 8 -39.57 3.46 -37.23
CA HIS A 8 -40.44 3.25 -36.06
C HIS A 8 -39.77 2.37 -34.98
N ARG A 9 -38.88 1.46 -35.39
CA ARG A 9 -38.16 0.57 -34.47
C ARG A 9 -37.08 1.35 -33.70
N GLU A 10 -36.46 2.35 -34.31
CA GLU A 10 -35.46 3.21 -33.66
C GLU A 10 -36.05 4.16 -32.60
N ILE A 11 -37.20 4.75 -32.90
CA ILE A 11 -37.90 5.64 -31.96
C ILE A 11 -38.43 4.84 -30.76
N ALA A 12 -38.84 3.58 -30.98
CA ALA A 12 -39.35 2.70 -29.94
C ALA A 12 -38.29 2.31 -28.89
N TRP A 13 -37.05 1.98 -29.28
CA TRP A 13 -36.02 1.57 -28.30
C TRP A 13 -35.51 2.75 -27.47
N ARG A 14 -35.38 3.94 -28.06
CA ARG A 14 -34.99 5.17 -27.35
C ARG A 14 -36.03 5.56 -26.30
N ASN A 15 -37.31 5.45 -26.65
CA ASN A 15 -38.40 5.74 -25.72
C ASN A 15 -38.50 4.69 -24.60
N ARG A 16 -38.24 3.40 -24.90
CA ARG A 16 -38.13 2.35 -23.88
C ARG A 16 -36.95 2.58 -22.93
N LEU A 17 -35.77 2.93 -23.45
CA LEU A 17 -34.59 3.23 -22.64
C LEU A 17 -34.81 4.46 -21.75
N ARG A 18 -35.41 5.53 -22.29
CA ARG A 18 -35.78 6.73 -21.52
C ARG A 18 -36.82 6.41 -20.44
N GLY A 19 -37.81 5.58 -20.75
CA GLY A 19 -38.80 5.10 -19.79
C GLY A 19 -38.15 4.30 -18.65
N TRP A 20 -37.25 3.37 -19.00
CA TRP A 20 -36.48 2.55 -18.06
C TRP A 20 -35.54 3.39 -17.17
N LEU A 21 -34.82 4.35 -17.74
CA LEU A 21 -33.97 5.28 -16.97
C LEU A 21 -34.79 6.12 -16.00
N ARG A 22 -35.95 6.61 -16.43
CA ARG A 22 -36.85 7.41 -15.59
C ARG A 22 -37.42 6.59 -14.44
N SER A 23 -37.79 5.33 -14.68
CA SER A 23 -38.27 4.45 -13.59
C SER A 23 -37.14 4.08 -12.62
N HIS A 24 -35.92 3.87 -13.10
CA HIS A 24 -34.75 3.66 -12.24
C HIS A 24 -34.41 4.88 -11.41
N ALA A 25 -34.40 6.07 -12.00
CA ALA A 25 -34.17 7.33 -11.27
C ALA A 25 -35.25 7.54 -10.20
N TYR A 26 -36.53 7.37 -10.55
CA TYR A 26 -37.62 7.45 -9.57
C TYR A 26 -37.43 6.46 -8.43
N SER A 27 -37.07 5.21 -8.74
CA SER A 27 -36.86 4.17 -7.74
C SER A 27 -35.65 4.45 -6.85
N LEU A 28 -34.57 4.99 -7.42
CA LEU A 28 -33.36 5.42 -6.70
C LEU A 28 -33.69 6.51 -5.69
N PHE A 29 -34.32 7.61 -6.13
CA PHE A 29 -34.68 8.72 -5.23
C PHE A 29 -35.72 8.30 -4.18
N SER A 30 -36.68 7.45 -4.56
CA SER A 30 -37.65 6.88 -3.62
C SER A 30 -36.97 6.00 -2.56
N ALA A 31 -35.99 5.18 -2.94
CA ALA A 31 -35.21 4.38 -2.01
C ALA A 31 -34.35 5.24 -1.09
N LEU A 32 -33.65 6.26 -1.62
CA LEU A 32 -32.89 7.23 -0.83
C LEU A 32 -33.79 7.96 0.19
N GLY A 33 -34.96 8.44 -0.24
CA GLY A 33 -35.92 9.09 0.65
C GLY A 33 -36.33 8.19 1.81
N ARG A 34 -36.58 6.89 1.55
CA ARG A 34 -36.90 5.92 2.62
C ARG A 34 -35.75 5.74 3.62
N ILE A 35 -34.50 5.70 3.16
CA ILE A 35 -33.31 5.62 4.02
C ILE A 35 -33.25 6.85 4.95
N LEU A 36 -33.49 8.05 4.41
CA LEU A 36 -33.49 9.28 5.19
C LEU A 36 -34.66 9.35 6.20
N HIS A 37 -35.82 8.77 5.87
CA HIS A 37 -36.99 8.76 6.75
C HIS A 37 -36.96 7.69 7.85
N ARG A 38 -36.18 6.60 7.69
CA ARG A 38 -36.00 5.54 8.70
C ARG A 38 -34.53 5.20 8.91
N PRO A 39 -33.75 6.13 9.49
CA PRO A 39 -32.30 6.03 9.53
C PRO A 39 -31.77 4.97 10.51
N LEU A 40 -32.51 4.63 11.58
CA LEU A 40 -32.03 3.68 12.59
C LEU A 40 -32.07 2.23 12.07
N ASP A 41 -33.21 1.80 11.52
CA ASP A 41 -33.41 0.42 11.07
C ASP A 41 -32.50 0.07 9.87
N GLN A 42 -32.33 1.00 8.93
CA GLN A 42 -31.49 0.80 7.75
C GLN A 42 -30.02 1.16 8.02
N GLY A 43 -29.77 2.08 8.95
CA GLY A 43 -28.43 2.54 9.30
C GLY A 43 -27.57 1.44 9.91
N LEU A 44 -28.14 0.56 10.75
CA LEU A 44 -27.40 -0.56 11.32
C LEU A 44 -26.86 -1.50 10.23
N THR A 45 -27.70 -1.90 9.28
CA THR A 45 -27.28 -2.75 8.15
C THR A 45 -26.24 -2.07 7.28
N ILE A 46 -26.42 -0.78 6.98
CA ILE A 46 -25.44 0.00 6.21
C ILE A 46 -24.11 0.10 6.96
N ALA A 47 -24.13 0.34 8.27
CA ALA A 47 -22.93 0.45 9.08
C ALA A 47 -22.16 -0.88 9.12
N VAL A 48 -22.85 -2.01 9.31
CA VAL A 48 -22.22 -3.33 9.31
C VAL A 48 -21.58 -3.62 7.94
N LEU A 49 -22.29 -3.35 6.85
CA LEU A 49 -21.73 -3.50 5.50
C LEU A 49 -20.54 -2.57 5.26
N ALA A 50 -20.62 -1.33 5.73
CA ALA A 50 -19.54 -0.35 5.61
C ALA A 50 -18.29 -0.83 6.37
N VAL A 51 -18.44 -1.32 7.60
CA VAL A 51 -17.32 -1.87 8.39
C VAL A 51 -16.74 -3.13 7.72
N ALA A 52 -17.60 -4.04 7.24
CA ALA A 52 -17.16 -5.26 6.57
C ALA A 52 -16.33 -4.98 5.30
N LEU A 53 -16.64 -3.91 4.57
CA LEU A 53 -15.89 -3.48 3.38
C LEU A 53 -14.68 -2.61 3.73
N ALA A 54 -14.78 -1.78 4.76
CA ALA A 54 -13.71 -0.90 5.19
C ALA A 54 -12.54 -1.70 5.78
N LEU A 55 -12.80 -2.76 6.55
CA LEU A 55 -11.76 -3.54 7.20
C LEU A 55 -10.72 -4.13 6.22
N PRO A 56 -11.10 -4.86 5.14
CA PRO A 56 -10.12 -5.37 4.18
C PRO A 56 -9.41 -4.27 3.41
N ALA A 57 -10.11 -3.18 3.07
CA ALA A 57 -9.50 -2.04 2.37
C ALA A 57 -8.46 -1.33 3.25
N LEU A 58 -8.82 -1.01 4.50
CA LEU A 58 -7.93 -0.42 5.49
C LEU A 58 -6.78 -1.36 5.85
N GLY A 59 -7.03 -2.66 5.98
CA GLY A 59 -6.00 -3.66 6.22
C GLY A 59 -4.98 -3.72 5.09
N LEU A 60 -5.43 -3.68 3.83
CA LEU A 60 -4.52 -3.64 2.68
C LEU A 60 -3.66 -2.38 2.68
N VAL A 61 -4.26 -1.22 2.92
CA VAL A 61 -3.55 0.07 3.02
C VAL A 61 -2.57 0.05 4.19
N ALA A 62 -2.95 -0.52 5.34
CA ALA A 62 -2.07 -0.65 6.50
C ALA A 62 -0.86 -1.54 6.21
N VAL A 63 -1.05 -2.66 5.50
CA VAL A 63 0.08 -3.52 5.08
C VAL A 63 0.97 -2.80 4.07
N GLN A 64 0.40 -2.13 3.07
CA GLN A 64 1.16 -1.43 2.04
C GLN A 64 2.01 -0.27 2.60
N ASN A 65 1.47 0.48 3.56
CA ASN A 65 2.20 1.58 4.21
C ASN A 65 3.11 1.08 5.35
N GLY A 66 2.66 0.07 6.10
CA GLY A 66 3.48 -0.59 7.12
C GLY A 66 4.71 -1.27 6.52
N ALA A 67 4.60 -1.77 5.29
CA ALA A 67 5.75 -2.26 4.54
C ALA A 67 6.80 -1.18 4.30
N GLN A 68 6.48 0.12 4.23
CA GLN A 68 7.50 1.18 4.12
C GLN A 68 8.22 1.41 5.46
N LEU A 69 7.49 1.30 6.58
CA LEU A 69 8.08 1.34 7.93
C LEU A 69 9.02 0.14 8.16
N LEU A 70 8.67 -1.04 7.61
CA LEU A 70 9.51 -2.24 7.66
C LEU A 70 10.58 -2.28 6.54
N ALA A 71 10.37 -1.60 5.40
CA ALA A 71 11.31 -1.56 4.27
C ALA A 71 12.48 -0.62 4.54
N GLY A 72 12.41 0.25 5.55
CA GLY A 72 13.62 0.80 6.18
C GLY A 72 14.60 -0.29 6.62
N ALA A 73 14.10 -1.48 6.99
CA ALA A 73 14.89 -2.66 7.33
C ALA A 73 15.09 -3.65 6.16
N ALA A 74 14.33 -3.52 5.07
CA ALA A 74 14.42 -4.37 3.89
C ALA A 74 14.72 -3.54 2.64
N ARG A 75 15.87 -2.86 2.61
CA ARG A 75 16.47 -2.36 1.38
C ARG A 75 16.82 -3.56 0.50
N PRO A 76 16.24 -3.70 -0.70
CA PRO A 76 16.60 -4.78 -1.60
C PRO A 76 18.07 -4.58 -2.03
N ALA A 77 18.94 -5.46 -1.53
CA ALA A 77 20.37 -5.62 -1.84
C ALA A 77 21.40 -4.79 -1.03
N ASP A 78 21.13 -4.40 0.22
CA ASP A 78 22.22 -4.05 1.14
C ASP A 78 22.90 -5.36 1.60
N LEU A 79 24.12 -5.62 1.12
CA LEU A 79 24.89 -6.83 1.47
C LEU A 79 25.81 -6.51 2.65
N LEU A 80 25.51 -7.08 3.82
CA LEU A 80 26.34 -6.92 5.00
C LEU A 80 27.53 -7.89 4.93
N LEU A 81 28.74 -7.35 4.80
CA LEU A 81 29.99 -8.10 4.74
C LEU A 81 30.77 -7.91 6.03
N PHE A 82 30.99 -8.99 6.78
CA PHE A 82 31.85 -8.98 7.96
C PHE A 82 33.27 -9.38 7.59
N LEU A 83 34.24 -8.60 8.05
CA LEU A 83 35.65 -8.96 7.95
C LEU A 83 36.02 -9.94 9.07
N VAL A 84 37.10 -10.68 8.85
CA VAL A 84 37.67 -11.56 9.87
C VAL A 84 38.08 -10.76 11.10
N GLU A 85 37.97 -11.40 12.27
CA GLU A 85 38.34 -10.80 13.54
C GLU A 85 39.84 -10.43 13.55
N GLY A 86 40.16 -9.21 13.99
CA GLY A 86 41.53 -8.68 14.02
C GLY A 86 42.03 -8.06 12.70
N ALA A 87 41.18 -7.91 11.68
CA ALA A 87 41.52 -7.12 10.49
C ALA A 87 41.84 -5.66 10.87
N SER A 88 42.94 -5.12 10.34
CA SER A 88 43.29 -3.71 10.57
C SER A 88 42.32 -2.77 9.85
N GLN A 89 42.17 -1.56 10.38
CA GLN A 89 41.33 -0.55 9.73
C GLN A 89 41.85 -0.17 8.33
N GLU A 90 43.16 -0.18 8.11
CA GLU A 90 43.70 0.08 6.76
C GLU A 90 43.31 -1.01 5.77
N LEU A 91 43.33 -2.28 6.18
CA LEU A 91 42.92 -3.39 5.32
C LEU A 91 41.42 -3.34 5.01
N ALA A 92 40.61 -2.95 6.00
CA ALA A 92 39.18 -2.72 5.79
C ALA A 92 38.90 -1.56 4.81
N ALA A 93 39.65 -0.47 4.91
CA ALA A 93 39.54 0.68 4.03
C ALA A 93 39.94 0.33 2.58
N ASP A 94 41.07 -0.36 2.39
CA ASP A 94 41.52 -0.79 1.06
C ASP A 94 40.53 -1.77 0.40
N PHE A 95 39.96 -2.70 1.18
CA PHE A 95 38.92 -3.59 0.68
C PHE A 95 37.66 -2.85 0.26
N ALA A 96 37.24 -1.84 1.04
CA ALA A 96 36.10 -1.00 0.69
C ALA A 96 36.35 -0.19 -0.59
N ASP A 97 37.55 0.35 -0.79
CA ASP A 97 37.92 1.06 -2.01
C ASP A 97 37.89 0.16 -3.24
N ARG A 98 38.37 -1.09 -3.12
CA ARG A 98 38.26 -2.08 -4.20
C ARG A 98 36.80 -2.37 -4.59
N LEU A 99 35.89 -2.45 -3.61
CA LEU A 99 34.46 -2.64 -3.88
C LEU A 99 33.82 -1.41 -4.53
N ARG A 100 34.23 -0.19 -4.14
CA ARG A 100 33.76 1.05 -4.79
C ARG A 100 34.16 1.13 -6.27
N GLY A 101 35.26 0.48 -6.65
CA GLY A 101 35.71 0.38 -8.04
C GLY A 101 34.93 -0.60 -8.90
N ASP A 102 34.08 -1.47 -8.33
CA ASP A 102 33.29 -2.44 -9.10
C ASP A 102 32.04 -1.77 -9.70
N PRO A 103 31.84 -1.80 -11.04
CA PRO A 103 30.71 -1.14 -11.69
C PRO A 103 29.34 -1.73 -11.32
N ARG A 104 29.29 -2.89 -10.65
CA ARG A 104 28.06 -3.50 -10.13
C ARG A 104 27.67 -2.97 -8.76
N VAL A 105 28.56 -2.26 -8.08
CA VAL A 105 28.37 -1.75 -6.72
C VAL A 105 27.99 -0.28 -6.78
N LEU A 106 26.81 0.06 -6.24
CA LEU A 106 26.32 1.44 -6.26
C LEU A 106 26.97 2.31 -5.17
N ALA A 107 27.17 1.74 -3.98
CA ALA A 107 27.75 2.41 -2.82
C ALA A 107 28.41 1.41 -1.87
N VAL A 108 29.43 1.86 -1.13
CA VAL A 108 30.09 1.06 -0.08
C VAL A 108 30.27 1.93 1.14
N GLU A 109 29.72 1.46 2.25
CA GLU A 109 29.83 2.09 3.55
C GLU A 109 30.65 1.20 4.49
N ALA A 110 31.87 1.64 4.80
CA ALA A 110 32.73 0.96 5.76
C ALA A 110 32.39 1.47 7.16
N ARG A 111 32.07 0.57 8.08
CA ARG A 111 31.80 0.88 9.49
C ARG A 111 32.85 0.23 10.37
N SER A 112 33.40 1.01 11.30
CA SER A 112 34.31 0.45 12.31
C SER A 112 33.54 -0.43 13.31
N PRO A 113 34.22 -1.33 14.04
CA PRO A 113 33.58 -2.12 15.10
C PRO A 113 32.84 -1.24 16.13
N GLU A 114 33.41 -0.09 16.49
CA GLU A 114 32.82 0.85 17.45
C GLU A 114 31.55 1.50 16.89
N GLN A 115 31.57 1.91 15.61
CA GLN A 115 30.41 2.48 14.94
C GLN A 115 29.28 1.46 14.78
N ALA A 116 29.63 0.22 14.42
CA ALA A 116 28.66 -0.87 14.28
C ALA A 116 28.04 -1.25 15.63
N LEU A 117 28.82 -1.21 16.72
CA LEU A 117 28.33 -1.44 18.07
C LEU A 117 27.36 -0.34 18.52
N GLU A 118 27.68 0.92 18.23
CA GLU A 118 26.81 2.06 18.55
C GLU A 118 25.49 2.00 17.78
N GLU A 119 25.54 1.71 16.48
CA GLU A 119 24.34 1.53 15.67
C GLU A 119 23.51 0.35 16.19
N PHE A 120 24.14 -0.78 16.53
CA PHE A 120 23.46 -1.94 17.11
C PHE A 120 22.74 -1.58 18.42
N ARG A 121 23.39 -0.83 19.33
CA ARG A 121 22.78 -0.36 20.57
C ARG A 121 21.55 0.52 20.31
N SER A 122 21.64 1.41 19.33
CA SER A 122 20.55 2.34 18.98
C SER A 122 19.33 1.64 18.38
N LEU A 123 19.54 0.63 17.53
CA LEU A 123 18.48 -0.05 16.78
C LEU A 123 17.80 -1.17 17.57
N SER A 124 18.54 -1.85 18.46
CA SER A 124 18.06 -3.07 19.11
C SER A 124 17.35 -2.83 20.45
N GLY A 125 17.43 -1.61 20.99
CA GLY A 125 16.91 -1.31 22.34
C GLY A 125 17.70 -2.01 23.46
N PHE A 126 18.81 -2.69 23.16
CA PHE A 126 19.69 -3.34 24.15
C PHE A 126 20.77 -2.42 24.73
N ALA A 127 20.64 -1.10 24.57
CA ALA A 127 21.60 -0.13 25.09
C ALA A 127 21.90 -0.36 26.60
N ASP A 128 20.87 -0.64 27.40
CA ASP A 128 21.01 -0.90 28.84
C ASP A 128 21.67 -2.25 29.17
N ALA A 129 21.53 -3.27 28.31
CA ALA A 129 22.12 -4.59 28.52
C ALA A 129 23.61 -4.67 28.09
N LEU A 130 24.05 -3.73 27.26
CA LEU A 130 25.41 -3.65 26.70
C LEU A 130 26.28 -2.57 27.36
N ALA A 131 25.77 -1.94 28.44
CA ALA A 131 26.47 -0.93 29.24
C ALA A 131 27.23 -1.52 30.45
N VAL A 132 27.18 -2.85 30.62
CA VAL A 132 27.91 -3.61 31.65
C VAL A 132 29.26 -4.09 31.17
#